data_AF-A0A372Z8G6-F1
#
_entry.id   AF-A0A372Z8G6-F1
#
_cell.length_a   1.000
_cell.length_b   1.000
_cell.length_c   1.000
_cell.angle_alpha   90.00
_cell.angle_beta   90.00
_cell.angle_gamma   90.00
#
_symmetry.space_group_name_H-M   'P 1'
#
loop_
_entity.id
_entity.type
_entity.pdbx_description
1 polymer ?
#
loop_
_entity_poly.entity_id
_entity_poly.type
_entity_poly.pdbx_seq_one_letter_code
_entity_poly.pdbx_strand_id
1 'polypeptide(L)'
;MKKRFFILSISLTFISIIHAAQYIENPLIISTAEGLRAFSESVNNGNSYQGRVVKLSADIWLNDTIGWQEWNRQTKIKSWIPIGTSKNPFEGTFDGNGHYIAGLFTRAGSETFFQGLFGFLKKATVKNTHIRYSHIIAYNYVGAIAGYISCNTQILNCSNGGIVENDRNFTGGLIGFSSGQNRIIGCSNYGKVYGHRCVGGIIGYFEGGSIYNSFNRGEIIGRYEHVGGIIGEFTEPYQKSIKDSGLKELPNDTVANCYNTGIIMARDVAGGIAGHINLHPIQISTWKVLFANNYSSGKIRTRYPVITDGLVGVYAYFANSDNLVIPTIDRINRDGAACYWSEESCKLSTIKKPRFEGSKIRSEAWNEIMYGSMKIPDSFRYFSNSEMKQDSFVDLLNKWVDKKNVFNQWGLDKKGINDGFPIFIN
;
A
#
# COMPACT_ATOMS: atom_id res chain seq x y z
N MET A 1 43.69 -72.06 -24.57
CA MET A 1 43.29 -71.33 -25.79
C MET A 1 41.97 -70.60 -25.54
N LYS A 2 41.96 -69.26 -25.72
CA LYS A 2 40.82 -68.33 -25.95
C LYS A 2 39.70 -68.29 -24.88
N LYS A 3 39.74 -67.27 -24.00
CA LYS A 3 39.03 -65.96 -24.05
C LYS A 3 37.59 -66.02 -23.53
N ARG A 4 37.34 -65.40 -22.36
CA ARG A 4 36.07 -64.72 -22.02
C ARG A 4 36.21 -63.82 -20.79
N PHE A 5 35.67 -62.60 -20.95
CA PHE A 5 35.22 -61.60 -19.97
C PHE A 5 36.21 -61.00 -18.94
N PHE A 6 36.40 -59.68 -18.97
CA PHE A 6 35.80 -58.80 -17.94
C PHE A 6 35.82 -57.32 -18.36
N ILE A 7 34.79 -56.63 -17.87
CA ILE A 7 34.38 -55.23 -18.10
C ILE A 7 35.37 -54.27 -17.43
N LEU A 8 35.75 -53.18 -18.12
CA LEU A 8 36.38 -52.02 -17.50
C LEU A 8 35.56 -50.76 -17.85
N SER A 9 34.84 -50.27 -16.86
CA SER A 9 34.17 -48.98 -16.82
C SER A 9 35.19 -47.85 -16.86
N ILE A 10 35.23 -47.08 -17.96
CA ILE A 10 35.92 -45.79 -18.01
C ILE A 10 34.85 -44.69 -17.97
N SER A 11 34.58 -44.18 -16.78
CA SER A 11 33.84 -42.92 -16.59
C SER A 11 34.83 -41.76 -16.70
N LEU A 12 34.99 -41.21 -17.90
CA LEU A 12 35.68 -39.94 -18.14
C LEU A 12 34.70 -38.79 -17.88
N THR A 13 35.02 -38.02 -16.86
CA THR A 13 34.44 -36.74 -16.49
C THR A 13 34.48 -35.76 -17.67
N PHE A 14 33.32 -35.52 -18.29
CA PHE A 14 33.12 -34.31 -19.09
C PHE A 14 32.42 -33.26 -18.21
N ILE A 15 33.23 -32.28 -17.80
CA ILE A 15 32.77 -31.00 -17.26
C ILE A 15 32.05 -30.29 -18.42
N SER A 16 30.73 -30.34 -18.45
CA SER A 16 29.93 -29.42 -19.26
C SER A 16 29.57 -28.21 -18.40
N ILE A 17 30.36 -27.15 -18.55
CA ILE A 17 29.95 -25.80 -18.17
C ILE A 17 28.78 -25.45 -19.08
N ILE A 18 27.55 -25.75 -18.63
CA ILE A 18 26.36 -25.15 -19.23
C ILE A 18 26.37 -23.69 -18.79
N HIS A 19 26.81 -22.82 -19.70
CA HIS A 19 26.33 -21.44 -19.72
C HIS A 19 24.81 -21.52 -19.68
N ALA A 20 24.22 -21.23 -18.51
CA ALA A 20 22.82 -20.90 -18.41
C ALA A 20 22.64 -19.56 -19.14
N ALA A 21 22.53 -19.63 -20.48
CA ALA A 21 21.90 -18.56 -21.23
C ALA A 21 20.48 -18.46 -20.67
N GLN A 22 20.23 -17.43 -19.85
CA GLN A 22 18.87 -17.02 -19.55
C GLN A 22 18.19 -16.81 -20.89
N TYR A 23 17.29 -17.72 -21.25
CA TYR A 23 16.39 -17.52 -22.37
C TYR A 23 15.50 -16.34 -21.96
N ILE A 24 15.92 -15.12 -22.33
CA ILE A 24 15.11 -13.93 -22.16
C ILE A 24 13.99 -14.10 -23.17
N GLU A 25 12.88 -14.70 -22.75
CA GLU A 25 11.68 -14.67 -23.56
C GLU A 25 11.32 -13.21 -23.85
N ASN A 26 11.07 -12.92 -25.12
CA ASN A 26 10.67 -11.58 -25.55
C ASN A 26 9.42 -11.16 -24.76
N PRO A 27 9.38 -9.91 -24.25
CA PRO A 27 8.25 -9.44 -23.48
C PRO A 27 6.97 -9.52 -24.30
N LEU A 28 5.86 -9.91 -23.66
CA LEU A 28 4.54 -9.80 -24.27
C LEU A 28 4.17 -8.32 -24.36
N ILE A 29 4.06 -7.80 -25.58
CA ILE A 29 3.71 -6.40 -25.83
C ILE A 29 2.19 -6.27 -25.99
N ILE A 30 1.59 -5.34 -25.24
CA ILE A 30 0.17 -5.01 -25.31
C ILE A 30 0.02 -3.54 -25.74
N SER A 31 -0.81 -3.29 -26.74
CA SER A 31 -1.10 -1.94 -27.27
C SER A 31 -2.59 -1.62 -27.39
N THR A 32 -3.48 -2.57 -27.09
CA THR A 32 -4.93 -2.43 -27.26
C THR A 32 -5.71 -2.93 -26.05
N ALA A 33 -6.97 -2.46 -25.91
CA ALA A 33 -7.88 -2.92 -24.86
C ALA A 33 -8.19 -4.41 -25.00
N GLU A 34 -8.35 -4.91 -26.22
CA GLU A 34 -8.57 -6.33 -26.52
C GLU A 34 -7.37 -7.17 -26.11
N GLY A 35 -6.14 -6.70 -26.38
CA GLY A 35 -4.92 -7.38 -25.95
C GLY A 35 -4.81 -7.45 -24.42
N LEU A 36 -5.17 -6.37 -23.73
CA LEU A 36 -5.17 -6.37 -22.26
C LEU A 36 -6.25 -7.30 -21.68
N ARG A 37 -7.42 -7.39 -22.32
CA ARG A 37 -8.49 -8.33 -21.94
C ARG A 37 -8.09 -9.79 -22.19
N ALA A 38 -7.49 -10.09 -23.34
CA ALA A 38 -6.98 -11.43 -23.64
C ALA A 38 -5.88 -11.86 -22.66
N PHE A 39 -5.02 -10.92 -22.25
CA PHE A 39 -4.04 -11.16 -21.19
C PHE A 39 -4.71 -11.50 -19.85
N SER A 40 -5.72 -10.73 -19.43
CA SER A 40 -6.51 -11.05 -18.23
C SER A 40 -7.12 -12.45 -18.29
N GLU A 41 -7.73 -12.81 -19.41
CA GLU A 41 -8.29 -14.15 -19.65
C GLU A 41 -7.23 -15.25 -19.59
N SER A 42 -6.06 -15.04 -20.18
CA SER A 42 -4.95 -16.01 -20.14
C SER A 42 -4.50 -16.30 -18.71
N VAL A 43 -4.32 -15.25 -17.90
CA VAL A 43 -3.97 -15.40 -16.48
C VAL A 43 -5.06 -16.14 -15.72
N ASN A 44 -6.31 -15.72 -15.91
CA ASN A 44 -7.45 -16.30 -15.21
C ASN A 44 -7.71 -17.77 -15.58
N ASN A 45 -7.20 -18.22 -16.73
CA ASN A 45 -7.21 -19.62 -17.18
C ASN A 45 -5.99 -20.45 -16.71
N GLY A 46 -5.11 -19.88 -15.88
CA GLY A 46 -4.03 -20.62 -15.21
C GLY A 46 -2.63 -20.37 -15.75
N ASN A 47 -2.45 -19.50 -16.73
CA ASN A 47 -1.12 -19.07 -17.14
C ASN A 47 -0.59 -18.02 -16.16
N SER A 48 0.30 -18.40 -15.23
CA SER A 48 0.76 -17.49 -14.16
C SER A 48 1.68 -16.37 -14.65
N TYR A 49 2.29 -16.52 -15.84
CA TYR A 49 3.37 -15.66 -16.36
C TYR A 49 4.61 -15.58 -15.45
N GLN A 50 4.82 -16.56 -14.57
CA GLN A 50 6.01 -16.60 -13.73
C GLN A 50 7.29 -16.50 -14.57
N GLY A 51 8.17 -15.56 -14.22
CA GLY A 51 9.42 -15.31 -14.95
C GLY A 51 9.27 -14.56 -16.28
N ARG A 52 8.03 -14.24 -16.71
CA ARG A 52 7.75 -13.51 -17.95
C ARG A 52 7.51 -12.02 -17.70
N VAL A 53 7.80 -11.22 -18.71
CA VAL A 53 7.53 -9.77 -18.73
C VAL A 53 6.38 -9.47 -19.70
N VAL A 54 5.41 -8.70 -19.23
CA VAL A 54 4.32 -8.12 -20.01
C VAL A 54 4.51 -6.61 -20.00
N LYS A 55 4.45 -5.96 -21.16
CA LYS A 55 4.77 -4.54 -21.30
C LYS A 55 3.73 -3.81 -22.14
N LEU A 56 3.31 -2.63 -21.69
CA LEU A 56 2.49 -1.74 -22.52
C LEU A 56 3.36 -0.98 -23.53
N SER A 57 2.81 -0.76 -24.73
CA SER A 57 3.43 0.04 -25.80
C SER A 57 2.55 1.21 -26.25
N ALA A 58 1.37 1.35 -25.67
CA ALA A 58 0.45 2.45 -25.88
C ALA A 58 -0.42 2.64 -24.64
N ASP A 59 -1.04 3.81 -24.52
CA ASP A 59 -2.12 4.03 -23.56
C ASP A 59 -3.33 3.15 -23.92
N ILE A 60 -3.96 2.55 -22.90
CA ILE A 60 -5.06 1.60 -23.10
C ILE A 60 -6.37 2.21 -22.63
N TRP A 61 -7.33 2.35 -23.55
CA TRP A 61 -8.67 2.86 -23.26
C TRP A 61 -9.67 1.72 -23.22
N LEU A 62 -10.11 1.31 -22.01
CA LEU A 62 -11.00 0.17 -21.82
C LEU A 62 -12.48 0.47 -22.11
N ASN A 63 -12.87 1.74 -21.99
CA ASN A 63 -14.20 2.31 -22.24
C ASN A 63 -14.05 3.78 -22.65
N ASP A 64 -15.08 4.36 -23.30
CA ASP A 64 -15.25 5.81 -23.39
C ASP A 64 -15.35 6.39 -21.97
N THR A 65 -14.69 7.52 -21.71
CA THR A 65 -14.54 8.10 -20.37
C THR A 65 -15.33 9.40 -20.19
N ILE A 66 -16.17 9.79 -21.15
CA ILE A 66 -17.08 10.92 -20.95
C ILE A 66 -17.98 10.64 -19.73
N GLY A 67 -17.95 11.55 -18.75
CA GLY A 67 -18.74 11.44 -17.52
C GLY A 67 -18.26 10.37 -16.53
N TRP A 68 -17.00 9.92 -16.60
CA TRP A 68 -16.49 8.84 -15.75
C TRP A 68 -16.63 9.10 -14.23
N GLN A 69 -16.62 10.37 -13.82
CA GLN A 69 -16.81 10.76 -12.42
C GLN A 69 -18.21 10.42 -11.88
N GLU A 70 -19.21 10.33 -12.77
CA GLU A 70 -20.61 10.01 -12.44
C GLU A 70 -20.92 8.52 -12.57
N TRP A 71 -19.93 7.70 -12.99
CA TRP A 71 -20.09 6.25 -13.00
C TRP A 71 -20.45 5.75 -11.61
N ASN A 72 -21.24 4.70 -11.57
CA ASN A 72 -21.81 4.13 -10.36
C ASN A 72 -22.27 2.70 -10.63
N ARG A 73 -22.85 2.04 -9.63
CA ARG A 73 -23.33 0.64 -9.73
C ARG A 73 -24.40 0.42 -10.81
N GLN A 74 -25.13 1.46 -11.22
CA GLN A 74 -26.15 1.41 -12.27
C GLN A 74 -25.58 1.67 -13.68
N THR A 75 -24.31 2.03 -13.80
CA THR A 75 -23.66 2.35 -15.08
C THR A 75 -23.59 1.12 -15.99
N LYS A 76 -24.00 1.29 -17.25
CA LYS A 76 -24.10 0.22 -18.26
C LYS A 76 -22.98 0.32 -19.30
N ILE A 77 -21.74 0.14 -18.86
CA ILE A 77 -20.54 0.05 -19.71
C ILE A 77 -19.83 -1.28 -19.51
N LYS A 78 -18.81 -1.57 -20.33
CA LYS A 78 -18.12 -2.86 -20.28
C LYS A 78 -17.30 -2.98 -19.00
N SER A 79 -17.73 -3.89 -18.11
CA SER A 79 -17.00 -4.19 -16.89
C SER A 79 -15.63 -4.80 -17.21
N TRP A 80 -14.66 -4.43 -16.39
CA TRP A 80 -13.34 -5.02 -16.33
C TRP A 80 -13.40 -6.34 -15.57
N ILE A 81 -12.60 -7.31 -16.02
CA ILE A 81 -12.33 -8.56 -15.30
C ILE A 81 -10.88 -8.44 -14.81
N PRO A 82 -10.65 -8.41 -13.48
CA PRO A 82 -9.31 -8.26 -12.94
C PRO A 82 -8.36 -9.36 -13.42
N ILE A 83 -7.09 -8.98 -13.62
CA ILE A 83 -6.03 -9.93 -13.96
C ILE A 83 -5.64 -10.70 -12.70
N GLY A 84 -5.76 -12.02 -12.76
CA GLY A 84 -5.41 -12.90 -11.64
C GLY A 84 -6.54 -13.07 -10.64
N THR A 85 -6.70 -14.30 -10.18
CA THR A 85 -7.66 -14.70 -9.13
C THR A 85 -6.92 -15.35 -7.97
N SER A 86 -7.59 -15.59 -6.84
CA SER A 86 -6.98 -16.33 -5.72
C SER A 86 -6.55 -17.75 -6.10
N LYS A 87 -7.19 -18.36 -7.10
CA LYS A 87 -6.82 -19.69 -7.63
C LYS A 87 -5.69 -19.60 -8.65
N ASN A 88 -5.74 -18.61 -9.53
CA ASN A 88 -4.79 -18.39 -10.63
C ASN A 88 -4.20 -16.98 -10.51
N PRO A 89 -3.26 -16.74 -9.58
CA PRO A 89 -2.66 -15.43 -9.40
C PRO A 89 -1.74 -15.07 -10.57
N PHE A 90 -1.54 -13.78 -10.80
CA PHE A 90 -0.45 -13.33 -11.66
C PHE A 90 0.87 -13.35 -10.87
N GLU A 91 1.90 -13.97 -11.45
CA GLU A 91 3.23 -14.16 -10.84
C GLU A 91 4.37 -13.62 -11.72
N GLY A 92 4.03 -12.86 -12.77
CA GLY A 92 4.99 -12.26 -13.71
C GLY A 92 5.39 -10.83 -13.37
N THR A 93 6.02 -10.18 -14.35
CA THR A 93 6.27 -8.72 -14.33
C THR A 93 5.34 -8.02 -15.31
N PHE A 94 4.58 -7.03 -14.83
CA PHE A 94 3.81 -6.11 -15.66
C PHE A 94 4.46 -4.73 -15.63
N ASP A 95 4.93 -4.25 -16.78
CA ASP A 95 5.52 -2.93 -16.94
C ASP A 95 4.61 -2.04 -17.80
N GLY A 96 3.95 -1.09 -17.15
CA GLY A 96 3.13 -0.10 -17.85
C GLY A 96 3.95 0.84 -18.75
N ASN A 97 5.28 0.85 -18.61
CA ASN A 97 6.21 1.63 -19.45
C ASN A 97 5.86 3.13 -19.51
N GLY A 98 5.24 3.66 -18.46
CA GLY A 98 4.79 5.05 -18.39
C GLY A 98 3.46 5.35 -19.09
N HIS A 99 2.86 4.36 -19.76
CA HIS A 99 1.52 4.46 -20.33
C HIS A 99 0.45 4.39 -19.24
N TYR A 100 -0.72 4.95 -19.51
CA TYR A 100 -1.87 4.82 -18.62
C TYR A 100 -2.92 3.83 -19.14
N ILE A 101 -3.68 3.29 -18.20
CA ILE A 101 -4.90 2.52 -18.46
C ILE A 101 -6.08 3.39 -18.02
N ALA A 102 -6.98 3.68 -18.96
CA ALA A 102 -8.15 4.53 -18.78
C ALA A 102 -9.47 3.77 -18.98
N GLY A 103 -10.54 4.29 -18.39
CA GLY A 103 -11.87 3.69 -18.52
C GLY A 103 -12.02 2.35 -17.81
N LEU A 104 -11.19 2.06 -16.81
CA LEU A 104 -11.33 0.85 -15.99
C LEU A 104 -12.57 1.01 -15.11
N PHE A 105 -13.56 0.16 -15.34
CA PHE A 105 -14.80 0.13 -14.59
C PHE A 105 -15.07 -1.28 -14.08
N THR A 106 -15.30 -1.46 -12.78
CA THR A 106 -15.75 -2.75 -12.23
C THR A 106 -17.18 -2.58 -11.71
N ARG A 107 -18.09 -3.45 -12.13
CA ARG A 107 -19.46 -3.46 -11.61
C ARG A 107 -19.50 -4.26 -10.32
N ALA A 108 -20.10 -3.70 -9.27
CA ALA A 108 -20.19 -4.34 -7.96
C ALA A 108 -21.53 -5.04 -7.70
N GLY A 109 -21.43 -6.25 -7.18
CA GLY A 109 -22.42 -6.94 -6.34
C GLY A 109 -21.72 -7.48 -5.08
N SER A 110 -22.47 -8.05 -4.14
CA SER A 110 -21.94 -8.60 -2.86
C SER A 110 -20.88 -9.71 -3.02
N GLU A 111 -20.76 -10.26 -4.22
CA GLU A 111 -19.82 -11.30 -4.64
C GLU A 111 -18.51 -10.75 -5.21
N THR A 112 -18.35 -9.43 -5.29
CA THR A 112 -17.17 -8.80 -5.91
C THR A 112 -16.04 -8.59 -4.90
N PHE A 113 -15.14 -9.56 -4.85
CA PHE A 113 -13.91 -9.52 -4.04
C PHE A 113 -12.70 -9.31 -4.94
N PHE A 114 -11.63 -8.74 -4.39
CA PHE A 114 -10.33 -8.64 -5.06
C PHE A 114 -10.42 -7.90 -6.39
N GLN A 115 -10.77 -6.62 -6.34
CA GLN A 115 -10.98 -5.80 -7.55
C GLN A 115 -9.89 -4.74 -7.71
N GLY A 116 -9.56 -4.48 -8.97
CA GLY A 116 -8.53 -3.57 -9.45
C GLY A 116 -8.17 -3.89 -10.89
N LEU A 117 -7.08 -3.30 -11.41
CA LEU A 117 -6.46 -3.81 -12.64
C LEU A 117 -6.11 -5.30 -12.46
N PHE A 118 -5.46 -5.62 -11.35
CA PHE A 118 -5.21 -6.97 -10.89
C PHE A 118 -6.16 -7.35 -9.77
N GLY A 119 -6.67 -8.58 -9.80
CA GLY A 119 -7.44 -9.11 -8.68
C GLY A 119 -6.48 -9.62 -7.62
N PHE A 120 -5.55 -10.49 -8.02
CA PHE A 120 -4.63 -11.16 -7.12
C PHE A 120 -3.21 -11.23 -7.69
N LEU A 121 -2.26 -10.66 -6.96
CA LEU A 121 -0.83 -10.71 -7.25
C LEU A 121 -0.09 -11.58 -6.23
N LYS A 122 0.83 -12.43 -6.71
CA LYS A 122 1.67 -13.26 -5.86
C LYS A 122 3.07 -13.34 -6.45
N LYS A 123 4.11 -12.98 -5.69
CA LYS A 123 5.51 -12.93 -6.18
C LYS A 123 5.66 -12.13 -7.49
N ALA A 124 4.76 -11.18 -7.73
CA ALA A 124 4.71 -10.43 -8.97
C ALA A 124 5.44 -9.09 -8.86
N THR A 125 5.76 -8.49 -10.00
CA THR A 125 6.19 -7.09 -10.06
C THR A 125 5.24 -6.31 -10.96
N VAL A 126 4.62 -5.26 -10.45
CA VAL A 126 3.87 -4.29 -11.27
C VAL A 126 4.59 -2.96 -11.18
N LYS A 127 4.97 -2.40 -12.33
CA LYS A 127 5.72 -1.14 -12.36
C LYS A 127 5.25 -0.17 -13.43
N ASN A 128 5.50 1.12 -13.21
CA ASN A 128 5.25 2.21 -14.17
C ASN A 128 3.83 2.18 -14.75
N THR A 129 2.84 1.85 -13.91
CA THR A 129 1.45 1.61 -14.32
C THR A 129 0.53 2.65 -13.68
N HIS A 130 -0.21 3.38 -14.53
CA HIS A 130 -0.99 4.53 -14.11
C HIS A 130 -2.47 4.34 -14.47
N ILE A 131 -3.36 4.38 -13.48
CA ILE A 131 -4.82 4.31 -13.69
C ILE A 131 -5.38 5.73 -13.80
N ARG A 132 -6.18 6.01 -14.83
CA ARG A 132 -6.84 7.31 -15.05
C ARG A 132 -8.30 7.14 -15.45
N TYR A 133 -9.13 8.16 -15.22
CA TYR A 133 -10.51 8.21 -15.74
C TYR A 133 -11.30 6.91 -15.52
N SER A 134 -11.25 6.39 -14.29
CA SER A 134 -11.66 5.03 -13.95
C SER A 134 -12.49 5.06 -12.67
N HIS A 135 -13.40 4.08 -12.53
CA HIS A 135 -14.19 3.91 -11.32
C HIS A 135 -14.23 2.42 -10.93
N ILE A 136 -13.49 2.08 -9.88
CA ILE A 136 -13.36 0.73 -9.37
C ILE A 136 -14.30 0.58 -8.18
N ILE A 137 -15.39 -0.14 -8.39
CA ILE A 137 -16.42 -0.42 -7.39
C ILE A 137 -16.35 -1.91 -7.06
N ALA A 138 -16.30 -2.26 -5.78
CA ALA A 138 -16.49 -3.65 -5.35
C ALA A 138 -17.07 -3.79 -3.94
N TYR A 139 -17.34 -5.02 -3.54
CA TYR A 139 -17.76 -5.29 -2.17
C TYR A 139 -16.58 -5.29 -1.20
N ASN A 140 -15.46 -5.94 -1.53
CA ASN A 140 -14.31 -6.05 -0.62
C ASN A 140 -12.96 -6.22 -1.33
N TYR A 141 -11.86 -5.89 -0.63
CA TYR A 141 -10.48 -5.94 -1.13
C TYR A 141 -10.32 -5.18 -2.45
N VAL A 142 -10.31 -3.84 -2.37
CA VAL A 142 -10.39 -2.98 -3.56
C VAL A 142 -9.20 -2.03 -3.62
N GLY A 143 -8.55 -1.96 -4.77
CA GLY A 143 -7.55 -0.96 -5.08
C GLY A 143 -7.43 -0.77 -6.58
N ALA A 144 -7.01 0.41 -7.04
CA ALA A 144 -6.94 0.69 -8.48
C ALA A 144 -5.93 -0.23 -9.20
N ILE A 145 -4.79 -0.53 -8.56
CA ILE A 145 -3.77 -1.44 -9.09
C ILE A 145 -4.10 -2.88 -8.74
N ALA A 146 -4.36 -3.18 -7.47
CA ALA A 146 -4.59 -4.54 -7.02
C ALA A 146 -5.64 -4.64 -5.90
N GLY A 147 -6.51 -5.63 -5.97
CA GLY A 147 -7.35 -6.01 -4.85
C GLY A 147 -6.56 -6.64 -3.71
N TYR A 148 -5.67 -7.58 -4.04
CA TYR A 148 -4.85 -8.33 -3.10
C TYR A 148 -3.43 -8.56 -3.62
N ILE A 149 -2.43 -8.37 -2.76
CA ILE A 149 -1.03 -8.66 -3.05
C ILE A 149 -0.41 -9.57 -1.98
N SER A 150 0.49 -10.47 -2.40
CA SER A 150 1.13 -11.41 -1.48
C SER A 150 2.53 -11.86 -1.88
N CYS A 151 3.24 -12.43 -0.91
CA CYS A 151 4.50 -13.16 -1.09
C CYS A 151 5.54 -12.35 -1.88
N ASN A 152 6.13 -11.33 -1.27
CA ASN A 152 7.20 -10.49 -1.86
C ASN A 152 6.81 -9.85 -3.20
N THR A 153 5.53 -9.52 -3.37
CA THR A 153 5.06 -8.74 -4.53
C THR A 153 5.61 -7.31 -4.45
N GLN A 154 5.95 -6.74 -5.60
CA GLN A 154 6.48 -5.39 -5.73
C GLN A 154 5.56 -4.50 -6.57
N ILE A 155 5.18 -3.34 -6.05
CA ILE A 155 4.41 -2.31 -6.74
C ILE A 155 5.27 -1.05 -6.80
N LEU A 156 5.71 -0.67 -8.00
CA LEU A 156 6.79 0.30 -8.20
C LEU A 156 6.35 1.43 -9.16
N ASN A 157 6.43 2.68 -8.74
CA ASN A 157 6.12 3.83 -9.60
C ASN A 157 4.71 3.76 -10.23
N CYS A 158 3.73 3.30 -9.45
CA CYS A 158 2.35 3.18 -9.90
C CYS A 158 1.50 4.32 -9.35
N SER A 159 0.43 4.68 -10.06
CA SER A 159 -0.46 5.75 -9.57
C SER A 159 -1.93 5.49 -9.83
N ASN A 160 -2.77 6.04 -8.96
CA ASN A 160 -4.21 6.11 -9.15
C ASN A 160 -4.69 7.55 -9.34
N GLY A 161 -5.41 7.80 -10.42
CA GLY A 161 -6.21 9.02 -10.64
C GLY A 161 -7.71 8.76 -10.81
N GLY A 162 -8.16 7.51 -10.61
CA GLY A 162 -9.58 7.12 -10.64
C GLY A 162 -10.23 7.08 -9.26
N ILE A 163 -11.54 6.83 -9.23
CA ILE A 163 -12.31 6.65 -8.00
C ILE A 163 -12.25 5.18 -7.59
N VAL A 164 -11.95 4.90 -6.32
CA VAL A 164 -11.99 3.56 -5.74
C VAL A 164 -13.01 3.55 -4.62
N GLU A 165 -14.01 2.66 -4.71
CA GLU A 165 -15.03 2.52 -3.68
C GLU A 165 -15.32 1.07 -3.28
N ASN A 166 -15.59 0.86 -1.98
CA ASN A 166 -16.10 -0.41 -1.48
C ASN A 166 -17.24 -0.26 -0.47
N ASP A 167 -17.93 -1.38 -0.21
CA ASP A 167 -19.03 -1.49 0.76
C ASP A 167 -18.66 -2.24 2.05
N ARG A 168 -17.44 -2.78 2.16
CA ARG A 168 -17.05 -3.65 3.28
C ARG A 168 -15.70 -3.33 3.92
N ASN A 169 -14.68 -4.18 3.77
CA ASN A 169 -13.55 -4.11 4.69
C ASN A 169 -12.44 -3.21 4.18
N PHE A 170 -11.80 -3.57 3.06
CA PHE A 170 -10.49 -2.99 2.75
C PHE A 170 -10.49 -2.24 1.43
N THR A 171 -10.15 -0.95 1.50
CA THR A 171 -9.99 -0.07 0.33
C THR A 171 -8.65 0.65 0.41
N GLY A 172 -7.82 0.51 -0.62
CA GLY A 172 -6.69 1.39 -0.84
C GLY A 172 -6.83 2.14 -2.14
N GLY A 173 -6.26 3.35 -2.26
CA GLY A 173 -6.22 4.01 -3.57
C GLY A 173 -5.47 3.18 -4.62
N LEU A 174 -4.47 2.38 -4.22
CA LEU A 174 -3.79 1.44 -5.11
C LEU A 174 -4.04 -0.02 -4.76
N ILE A 175 -3.98 -0.37 -3.47
CA ILE A 175 -3.97 -1.77 -3.01
C ILE A 175 -5.03 -1.98 -1.92
N GLY A 176 -5.95 -2.91 -2.11
CA GLY A 176 -6.95 -3.25 -1.09
C GLY A 176 -6.30 -3.88 0.15
N PHE A 177 -5.60 -5.00 -0.04
CA PHE A 177 -4.98 -5.77 1.04
C PHE A 177 -3.61 -6.30 0.63
N SER A 178 -2.64 -6.18 1.53
CA SER A 178 -1.28 -6.70 1.37
C SER A 178 -0.99 -7.72 2.46
N SER A 179 -0.70 -8.96 2.06
CA SER A 179 -0.24 -10.03 2.98
C SER A 179 1.23 -10.38 2.77
N GLY A 180 2.02 -10.28 3.84
CA GLY A 180 3.43 -10.64 3.83
C GLY A 180 4.35 -9.52 3.33
N GLN A 181 5.63 -9.85 3.12
CA GLN A 181 6.73 -8.91 2.96
C GLN A 181 6.79 -8.25 1.56
N ASN A 182 5.72 -7.53 1.21
CA ASN A 182 5.58 -6.84 -0.08
C ASN A 182 6.30 -5.48 -0.06
N ARG A 183 6.63 -4.95 -1.25
CA ARG A 183 7.34 -3.67 -1.41
C ARG A 183 6.54 -2.72 -2.27
N ILE A 184 6.24 -1.54 -1.75
CA ILE A 184 5.49 -0.48 -2.42
C ILE A 184 6.40 0.74 -2.48
N ILE A 185 6.78 1.18 -3.68
CA ILE A 185 7.81 2.20 -3.85
C ILE A 185 7.36 3.21 -4.91
N GLY A 186 7.51 4.50 -4.64
CA GLY A 186 7.23 5.54 -5.65
C GLY A 186 5.75 5.64 -6.04
N CYS A 187 4.84 5.21 -5.16
CA CYS A 187 3.43 5.06 -5.48
C CYS A 187 2.60 6.28 -5.07
N SER A 188 1.62 6.66 -5.89
CA SER A 188 0.85 7.89 -5.67
C SER A 188 -0.65 7.75 -5.88
N ASN A 189 -1.43 8.30 -4.95
CA ASN A 189 -2.87 8.42 -5.10
C ASN A 189 -3.28 9.89 -5.24
N TYR A 190 -3.94 10.18 -6.36
CA TYR A 190 -4.60 11.45 -6.65
C TYR A 190 -6.13 11.30 -6.67
N GLY A 191 -6.60 10.07 -6.86
CA GLY A 191 -8.01 9.74 -6.96
C GLY A 191 -8.74 9.69 -5.63
N LYS A 192 -10.07 9.79 -5.67
CA LYS A 192 -10.92 9.67 -4.49
C LYS A 192 -10.99 8.22 -4.03
N VAL A 193 -10.87 8.00 -2.73
CA VAL A 193 -11.01 6.68 -2.09
C VAL A 193 -12.18 6.73 -1.12
N TYR A 194 -13.18 5.90 -1.35
CA TYR A 194 -14.31 5.71 -0.44
C TYR A 194 -14.30 4.28 0.10
N GLY A 195 -14.40 4.12 1.41
CA GLY A 195 -14.42 2.78 1.99
C GLY A 195 -15.10 2.72 3.35
N HIS A 196 -15.28 1.50 3.83
CA HIS A 196 -16.10 1.25 5.01
C HIS A 196 -15.24 0.98 6.26
N ARG A 197 -14.49 -0.12 6.33
CA ARG A 197 -13.71 -0.49 7.54
C ARG A 197 -12.31 0.13 7.58
N CYS A 198 -11.38 -0.32 6.73
CA CYS A 198 -10.00 0.18 6.68
C CYS A 198 -9.75 0.82 5.32
N VAL A 199 -9.46 2.12 5.33
CA VAL A 199 -9.35 2.94 4.13
C VAL A 199 -8.01 3.68 4.12
N GLY A 200 -7.18 3.41 3.12
CA GLY A 200 -5.88 4.06 2.95
C GLY A 200 -5.74 4.75 1.60
N GLY A 201 -4.97 5.84 1.55
CA GLY A 201 -4.67 6.48 0.27
C GLY A 201 -3.83 5.59 -0.64
N ILE A 202 -2.94 4.76 -0.10
CA ILE A 202 -2.19 3.77 -0.87
C ILE A 202 -2.70 2.35 -0.60
N ILE A 203 -2.75 1.94 0.67
CA ILE A 203 -3.11 0.57 1.09
C ILE A 203 -4.22 0.58 2.13
N GLY A 204 -5.29 -0.20 1.92
CA GLY A 204 -6.36 -0.36 2.91
C GLY A 204 -5.89 -1.09 4.17
N TYR A 205 -5.40 -2.33 4.00
CA TYR A 205 -4.86 -3.15 5.07
C TYR A 205 -3.46 -3.67 4.70
N PHE A 206 -2.50 -3.44 5.59
CA PHE A 206 -1.10 -3.73 5.35
C PHE A 206 -0.53 -4.64 6.44
N GLU A 207 -0.40 -5.93 6.12
CA GLU A 207 0.16 -6.96 6.97
C GLU A 207 1.69 -7.08 6.75
N GLY A 208 2.39 -6.02 7.15
CA GLY A 208 3.84 -5.89 7.03
C GLY A 208 4.42 -5.72 5.63
N GLY A 209 5.73 -5.51 5.56
CA GLY A 209 6.47 -5.15 4.35
C GLY A 209 7.01 -3.72 4.37
N SER A 210 7.25 -3.15 3.18
CA SER A 210 7.81 -1.80 3.06
C SER A 210 7.06 -0.87 2.12
N ILE A 211 6.89 0.38 2.53
CA ILE A 211 6.36 1.49 1.75
C ILE A 211 7.38 2.63 1.75
N TYR A 212 7.80 3.06 0.57
CA TYR A 212 8.77 4.15 0.39
C TYR A 212 8.33 5.16 -0.66
N ASN A 213 8.74 6.42 -0.50
CA ASN A 213 8.62 7.46 -1.52
C ASN A 213 7.19 7.57 -2.09
N SER A 214 6.18 7.39 -1.24
CA SER A 214 4.80 7.22 -1.68
C SER A 214 3.88 8.25 -1.04
N PHE A 215 2.80 8.62 -1.71
CA PHE A 215 1.99 9.73 -1.22
C PHE A 215 0.53 9.71 -1.61
N ASN A 216 -0.28 10.38 -0.81
CA ASN A 216 -1.67 10.66 -1.09
C ASN A 216 -1.94 12.16 -1.19
N ARG A 217 -2.58 12.56 -2.30
CA ARG A 217 -3.21 13.87 -2.50
C ARG A 217 -4.72 13.77 -2.73
N GLY A 218 -5.21 12.55 -2.96
CA GLY A 218 -6.63 12.29 -3.15
C GLY A 218 -7.45 12.45 -1.86
N GLU A 219 -8.75 12.67 -2.02
CA GLU A 219 -9.71 12.65 -0.91
C GLU A 219 -9.93 11.21 -0.43
N ILE A 220 -9.89 11.00 0.88
CA ILE A 220 -10.17 9.70 1.51
C ILE A 220 -11.38 9.85 2.42
N ILE A 221 -12.39 9.02 2.20
CA ILE A 221 -13.62 8.99 2.99
C ILE A 221 -13.80 7.58 3.57
N GLY A 222 -13.69 7.44 4.89
CA GLY A 222 -13.98 6.22 5.62
C GLY A 222 -15.25 6.31 6.45
N ARG A 223 -16.11 5.29 6.32
CA ARG A 223 -17.44 5.30 6.93
C ARG A 223 -17.49 4.80 8.37
N TYR A 224 -16.58 3.92 8.76
CA TYR A 224 -16.60 3.25 10.05
C TYR A 224 -15.28 3.42 10.82
N GLU A 225 -14.32 2.52 10.62
CA GLU A 225 -13.26 2.27 11.60
C GLU A 225 -11.98 3.09 11.34
N HIS A 226 -11.08 2.63 10.47
CA HIS A 226 -9.71 3.12 10.36
C HIS A 226 -9.45 3.82 9.03
N VAL A 227 -8.99 5.07 9.08
CA VAL A 227 -8.68 5.85 7.88
C VAL A 227 -7.28 6.43 7.97
N GLY A 228 -6.44 6.18 6.98
CA GLY A 228 -5.10 6.76 6.94
C GLY A 228 -4.74 7.36 5.61
N GLY A 229 -3.92 8.41 5.62
CA GLY A 229 -3.47 9.05 4.38
C GLY A 229 -2.66 8.09 3.50
N ILE A 230 -1.86 7.20 4.07
CA ILE A 230 -1.12 6.16 3.33
C ILE A 230 -1.73 4.78 3.58
N ILE A 231 -1.91 4.41 4.85
CA ILE A 231 -2.33 3.08 5.29
C ILE A 231 -3.61 3.18 6.13
N GLY A 232 -4.66 2.44 5.79
CA GLY A 232 -5.85 2.36 6.65
C GLY A 232 -5.52 1.70 7.98
N GLU A 233 -5.08 0.44 7.92
CA GLU A 233 -4.59 -0.31 9.07
C GLU A 233 -3.26 -1.00 8.76
N PHE A 234 -2.28 -0.79 9.63
CA PHE A 234 -1.01 -1.49 9.67
C PHE A 234 -1.11 -2.59 10.72
N THR A 235 -0.80 -3.82 10.35
CA THR A 235 -0.64 -4.93 11.28
C THR A 235 0.66 -5.65 11.01
N GLU A 236 1.23 -6.22 12.06
CA GLU A 236 2.34 -7.15 11.88
C GLU A 236 1.85 -8.45 11.22
N PRO A 237 2.69 -9.10 10.40
CA PRO A 237 2.36 -10.39 9.84
C PRO A 237 2.25 -11.43 10.94
N TYR A 238 1.08 -12.05 11.06
CA TYR A 238 0.82 -13.09 12.05
C TYR A 238 1.68 -14.31 11.72
N GLN A 239 2.84 -14.41 12.39
CA GLN A 239 3.72 -15.58 12.42
C GLN A 239 3.95 -16.28 11.07
N LYS A 240 4.43 -15.57 10.03
CA LYS A 240 5.02 -16.28 8.87
C LYS A 240 6.44 -16.70 9.18
N SER A 241 6.69 -18.00 9.08
CA SER A 241 8.05 -18.53 9.13
C SER A 241 8.85 -17.98 7.95
N ILE A 242 10.15 -17.76 8.15
CA ILE A 242 11.11 -17.38 7.09
C ILE A 242 10.99 -18.30 5.85
N LYS A 243 10.55 -19.56 6.05
CA LYS A 243 10.40 -20.55 4.98
C LYS A 243 9.33 -20.16 3.96
N ASP A 244 8.24 -19.54 4.39
CA ASP A 244 7.11 -19.19 3.51
C ASP A 244 7.35 -17.88 2.73
N SER A 245 8.28 -17.04 3.21
CA SER A 245 8.72 -15.82 2.53
C SER A 245 9.88 -16.05 1.56
N GLY A 246 10.63 -17.15 1.70
CA GLY A 246 11.85 -17.40 0.93
C GLY A 246 13.00 -16.43 1.26
N LEU A 247 12.89 -15.68 2.37
CA LEU A 247 13.95 -14.79 2.84
C LEU A 247 14.91 -15.57 3.76
N LYS A 248 16.06 -14.98 4.12
CA LYS A 248 16.97 -15.54 5.14
C LYS A 248 16.64 -15.05 6.56
N GLU A 249 16.06 -13.84 6.64
CA GLU A 249 15.58 -13.17 7.84
C GLU A 249 14.38 -12.30 7.45
N LEU A 250 13.52 -11.95 8.42
CA LEU A 250 12.42 -11.02 8.16
C LEU A 250 12.98 -9.59 8.16
N PRO A 251 12.84 -8.83 7.06
CA PRO A 251 13.24 -7.43 7.04
C PRO A 251 12.31 -6.62 7.96
N ASN A 252 12.77 -5.43 8.37
CA ASN A 252 11.94 -4.50 9.10
C ASN A 252 10.73 -4.07 8.28
N ASP A 253 9.57 -4.03 8.92
CA ASP A 253 8.41 -3.41 8.32
C ASP A 253 8.60 -1.90 8.33
N THR A 254 8.52 -1.24 7.18
CA THR A 254 8.94 0.15 7.05
C THR A 254 7.93 1.00 6.31
N VAL A 255 7.60 2.16 6.87
CA VAL A 255 6.85 3.23 6.19
C VAL A 255 7.72 4.47 6.25
N ALA A 256 8.35 4.82 5.14
CA ALA A 256 9.30 5.93 5.16
C ALA A 256 9.27 6.81 3.94
N ASN A 257 9.63 8.08 4.14
CA ASN A 257 9.64 9.08 3.09
C ASN A 257 8.28 9.15 2.37
N CYS A 258 7.19 9.12 3.12
CA CYS A 258 5.83 9.14 2.59
C CYS A 258 5.06 10.36 3.08
N TYR A 259 4.08 10.83 2.31
CA TYR A 259 3.30 11.98 2.74
C TYR A 259 1.83 11.99 2.35
N ASN A 260 1.04 12.68 3.16
CA ASN A 260 -0.36 12.97 2.87
C ASN A 260 -0.63 14.48 2.87
N THR A 261 -1.15 15.00 1.76
CA THR A 261 -1.73 16.35 1.68
C THR A 261 -3.22 16.30 1.32
N GLY A 262 -3.75 15.11 1.00
CA GLY A 262 -5.16 14.89 0.73
C GLY A 262 -6.05 15.07 1.96
N ILE A 263 -7.33 15.33 1.71
CA ILE A 263 -8.35 15.45 2.77
C ILE A 263 -8.69 14.05 3.27
N ILE A 264 -8.77 13.90 4.59
CA ILE A 264 -9.23 12.67 5.26
C ILE A 264 -10.53 12.96 5.99
N MET A 265 -11.58 12.21 5.67
CA MET A 265 -12.86 12.24 6.36
C MET A 265 -13.12 10.86 6.97
N ALA A 266 -13.20 10.78 8.29
CA ALA A 266 -13.47 9.53 9.01
C ALA A 266 -14.65 9.69 9.97
N ARG A 267 -15.36 8.59 10.21
CA ARG A 267 -16.33 8.54 11.33
C ARG A 267 -15.59 8.36 12.65
N ASP A 268 -14.84 7.28 12.77
CA ASP A 268 -14.10 6.94 13.97
C ASP A 268 -12.65 7.43 13.80
N VAL A 269 -11.72 6.55 13.45
CA VAL A 269 -10.26 6.77 13.53
C VAL A 269 -9.68 7.38 12.26
N ALA A 270 -8.82 8.39 12.42
CA ALA A 270 -8.05 8.95 11.32
C ALA A 270 -6.61 9.29 11.70
N GLY A 271 -5.66 8.99 10.81
CA GLY A 271 -4.28 9.47 10.92
C GLY A 271 -3.74 9.95 9.58
N GLY A 272 -2.85 10.93 9.59
CA GLY A 272 -2.28 11.50 8.38
C GLY A 272 -1.46 10.49 7.55
N ILE A 273 -0.82 9.52 8.20
CA ILE A 273 -0.06 8.44 7.55
C ILE A 273 -0.78 7.11 7.73
N ALA A 274 -1.08 6.72 8.98
CA ALA A 274 -1.73 5.45 9.29
C ALA A 274 -3.00 5.69 10.12
N GLY A 275 -4.12 5.04 9.76
CA GLY A 275 -5.33 5.10 10.58
C GLY A 275 -5.14 4.36 11.89
N HIS A 276 -4.77 3.09 11.81
CA HIS A 276 -4.54 2.24 12.96
C HIS A 276 -3.23 1.48 12.82
N ILE A 277 -2.45 1.40 13.90
CA ILE A 277 -1.26 0.56 14.00
C ILE A 277 -1.54 -0.49 15.09
N ASN A 278 -1.62 -1.76 14.68
CA ASN A 278 -1.89 -2.89 15.56
C ASN A 278 -0.64 -3.76 15.70
N LEU A 279 -0.07 -3.78 16.91
CA LEU A 279 1.17 -4.47 17.23
C LEU A 279 0.92 -5.52 18.33
N HIS A 280 1.30 -6.78 18.07
CA HIS A 280 1.21 -7.85 19.06
C HIS A 280 2.61 -8.18 19.63
N PRO A 281 2.69 -8.87 20.78
CA PRO A 281 3.95 -9.33 21.32
C PRO A 281 4.51 -10.42 20.42
N ILE A 282 5.73 -10.23 19.94
CA ILE A 282 6.47 -11.24 19.19
C ILE A 282 7.73 -11.65 19.96
N GLN A 283 8.07 -12.93 19.88
CA GLN A 283 9.28 -13.47 20.51
C GLN A 283 10.58 -13.15 19.74
N ILE A 284 10.47 -12.50 18.57
CA ILE A 284 11.62 -12.22 17.69
C ILE A 284 12.21 -10.86 18.04
N SER A 285 13.43 -10.85 18.58
CA SER A 285 14.11 -9.64 19.09
C SER A 285 14.78 -8.75 18.03
N THR A 286 14.88 -9.21 16.77
CA THR A 286 15.60 -8.51 15.68
C THR A 286 14.71 -7.73 14.73
N TRP A 287 13.42 -8.08 14.62
CA TRP A 287 12.48 -7.44 13.71
C TRP A 287 11.89 -6.15 14.30
N LYS A 288 11.69 -5.13 13.45
CA LYS A 288 11.24 -3.79 13.86
C LYS A 288 10.19 -3.21 12.91
N VAL A 289 9.42 -2.26 13.44
CA VAL A 289 8.52 -1.41 12.66
C VAL A 289 9.12 -0.01 12.60
N LEU A 290 9.46 0.47 11.41
CA LEU A 290 10.16 1.72 11.18
C LEU A 290 9.23 2.75 10.51
N PHE A 291 8.91 3.83 11.22
CA PHE A 291 8.31 5.03 10.62
C PHE A 291 9.37 6.12 10.57
N ALA A 292 9.66 6.66 9.38
CA ALA A 292 10.75 7.61 9.22
C ALA A 292 10.50 8.63 8.12
N ASN A 293 10.77 9.91 8.41
CA ASN A 293 10.72 11.00 7.43
C ASN A 293 9.38 11.09 6.68
N ASN A 294 8.28 10.75 7.37
CA ASN A 294 6.95 10.90 6.82
C ASN A 294 6.39 12.26 7.21
N TYR A 295 5.48 12.81 6.40
CA TYR A 295 4.72 13.96 6.86
C TYR A 295 3.24 14.00 6.46
N SER A 296 2.42 14.69 7.25
CA SER A 296 1.03 14.96 6.91
C SER A 296 0.67 16.44 7.05
N SER A 297 0.23 17.04 5.95
CA SER A 297 -0.38 18.38 5.95
C SER A 297 -1.84 18.39 5.46
N GLY A 298 -2.39 17.21 5.18
CA GLY A 298 -3.77 17.05 4.75
C GLY A 298 -4.78 17.33 5.86
N LYS A 299 -5.92 17.94 5.51
CA LYS A 299 -6.98 18.24 6.47
C LYS A 299 -7.65 16.96 6.95
N ILE A 300 -7.60 16.69 8.25
CA ILE A 300 -8.24 15.54 8.87
C ILE A 300 -9.53 15.98 9.55
N ARG A 301 -10.64 15.34 9.20
CA ARG A 301 -11.97 15.59 9.73
C ARG A 301 -12.55 14.29 10.28
N THR A 302 -12.66 14.20 11.59
CA THR A 302 -13.30 13.05 12.24
C THR A 302 -14.65 13.44 12.83
N ARG A 303 -15.57 12.48 12.91
CA ARG A 303 -16.81 12.67 13.68
C ARG A 303 -16.55 12.49 15.17
N TYR A 304 -15.67 11.56 15.55
CA TYR A 304 -15.26 11.30 16.93
C TYR A 304 -13.76 11.57 17.13
N PRO A 305 -13.33 12.06 18.30
CA PRO A 305 -11.93 12.42 18.53
C PRO A 305 -11.08 11.17 18.76
N VAL A 306 -10.31 10.77 17.75
CA VAL A 306 -9.39 9.61 17.80
C VAL A 306 -8.23 9.83 16.83
N ILE A 307 -7.62 11.02 16.89
CA ILE A 307 -6.34 11.32 16.27
C ILE A 307 -5.34 11.43 17.41
N THR A 308 -4.27 10.63 17.44
CA THR A 308 -3.27 10.71 18.52
C THR A 308 -2.28 11.85 18.33
N ASP A 309 -1.75 11.99 17.11
CA ASP A 309 -0.59 12.86 16.83
C ASP A 309 -0.62 13.41 15.40
N GLY A 310 -1.75 13.35 14.71
CA GLY A 310 -1.91 13.83 13.33
C GLY A 310 -1.24 12.96 12.26
N LEU A 311 -0.38 12.01 12.63
CA LEU A 311 0.24 11.03 11.75
C LEU A 311 -0.41 9.66 11.90
N VAL A 312 -0.70 9.25 13.13
CA VAL A 312 -1.38 8.01 13.47
C VAL A 312 -2.71 8.31 14.13
N GLY A 313 -3.73 7.53 13.80
CA GLY A 313 -5.05 7.66 14.41
C GLY A 313 -5.13 6.97 15.76
N VAL A 314 -4.76 5.68 15.82
CA VAL A 314 -4.70 4.89 17.06
C VAL A 314 -3.52 3.91 17.01
N TYR A 315 -2.92 3.68 18.18
CA TYR A 315 -2.00 2.57 18.41
C TYR A 315 -2.67 1.53 19.32
N ALA A 316 -2.79 0.28 18.88
CA ALA A 316 -3.25 -0.82 19.71
C ALA A 316 -2.09 -1.75 20.06
N TYR A 317 -2.00 -2.08 21.35
CA TYR A 317 -1.00 -2.97 21.93
C TYR A 317 -1.71 -4.07 22.71
N PHE A 318 -1.51 -5.32 22.32
CA PHE A 318 -1.94 -6.45 23.15
C PHE A 318 -0.76 -6.86 24.02
N ALA A 319 -0.90 -6.84 25.35
CA ALA A 319 0.11 -7.40 26.25
C ALA A 319 -0.18 -8.89 26.48
N ASN A 320 0.86 -9.73 26.54
CA ASN A 320 0.73 -11.08 27.10
C ASN A 320 1.11 -11.01 28.58
N SER A 321 0.25 -11.52 29.47
CA SER A 321 0.48 -11.55 30.92
C SER A 321 1.76 -12.30 31.29
N ASP A 322 2.19 -13.24 30.45
CA ASP A 322 3.26 -14.19 30.78
C ASP A 322 4.61 -13.79 30.18
N ASN A 323 4.65 -12.80 29.28
CA ASN A 323 5.87 -12.28 28.65
C ASN A 323 5.78 -10.76 28.51
N LEU A 324 6.40 -10.05 29.46
CA LEU A 324 6.45 -8.59 29.61
C LEU A 324 7.24 -7.84 28.50
N VAL A 325 7.39 -8.40 27.30
CA VAL A 325 7.89 -7.60 26.16
C VAL A 325 6.69 -6.93 25.52
N ILE A 326 6.31 -5.78 26.11
CA ILE A 326 5.31 -4.90 25.53
C ILE A 326 5.88 -4.41 24.19
N PRO A 327 5.15 -4.53 23.07
CA PRO A 327 5.54 -3.93 21.81
C PRO A 327 5.51 -2.41 21.93
N THR A 328 6.53 -1.77 22.51
CA THR A 328 6.51 -0.34 22.80
C THR A 328 6.84 0.49 21.56
N ILE A 329 6.37 1.74 21.57
CA ILE A 329 6.78 2.85 20.70
C ILE A 329 8.29 2.94 20.45
N ASP A 330 9.10 2.36 21.33
CA ASP A 330 10.55 2.23 21.13
C ASP A 330 10.90 1.49 19.83
N ARG A 331 10.07 0.55 19.35
CA ARG A 331 10.29 -0.10 18.05
C ARG A 331 10.21 0.90 16.89
N ILE A 332 9.33 1.90 16.99
CA ILE A 332 9.19 3.01 16.04
C ILE A 332 10.34 4.01 16.20
N ASN A 333 10.74 4.33 17.44
CA ASN A 333 11.76 5.32 17.73
C ASN A 333 13.22 4.86 17.53
N ARG A 334 13.51 3.56 17.66
CA ARG A 334 14.89 3.05 17.77
C ARG A 334 15.75 3.29 16.52
N ASP A 335 15.14 3.28 15.34
CA ASP A 335 15.85 3.43 14.05
C ASP A 335 15.24 4.54 13.15
N GLY A 336 14.20 5.24 13.61
CA GLY A 336 13.41 6.21 12.86
C GLY A 336 14.06 7.59 12.71
N ALA A 337 13.85 8.23 11.56
CA ALA A 337 13.92 9.69 11.49
C ALA A 337 12.65 10.30 12.07
N ALA A 338 12.71 11.59 12.39
CA ALA A 338 11.52 12.32 12.79
C ALA A 338 10.44 12.27 11.69
N CYS A 339 9.18 12.24 12.12
CA CYS A 339 8.01 12.38 11.27
C CYS A 339 7.27 13.66 11.64
N TYR A 340 6.57 14.25 10.68
CA TYR A 340 6.13 15.64 10.77
C TYR A 340 4.66 15.83 10.46
N TRP A 341 3.92 16.63 11.20
CA TRP A 341 2.58 17.03 10.76
C TRP A 341 2.33 18.51 10.92
N SER A 342 1.39 19.00 10.13
CA SER A 342 0.89 20.35 10.29
C SER A 342 -0.08 20.41 11.47
N GLU A 343 0.08 21.39 12.35
CA GLU A 343 -0.92 21.70 13.39
C GLU A 343 -2.31 21.94 12.80
N GLU A 344 -2.39 22.56 11.60
CA GLU A 344 -3.65 22.80 10.90
C GLU A 344 -4.33 21.53 10.42
N SER A 345 -3.58 20.45 10.15
CA SER A 345 -4.15 19.15 9.74
C SER A 345 -5.16 18.63 10.76
N CYS A 346 -4.97 18.98 12.03
CA CYS A 346 -5.72 18.45 13.17
C CYS A 346 -6.43 19.53 13.99
N LYS A 347 -6.71 20.73 13.44
CA LYS A 347 -7.50 21.75 14.13
C LYS A 347 -8.93 21.23 14.37
N LEU A 348 -9.15 20.65 15.55
CA LEU A 348 -10.37 20.04 16.10
C LEU A 348 -11.51 21.07 16.29
N SER A 349 -11.94 21.76 15.24
CA SER A 349 -13.01 22.76 15.30
C SER A 349 -14.42 22.16 15.11
N THR A 350 -14.53 20.86 14.82
CA THR A 350 -15.80 20.18 14.50
C THR A 350 -16.01 18.87 15.26
N ILE A 351 -15.71 18.83 16.56
CA ILE A 351 -16.07 17.67 17.39
C ILE A 351 -17.58 17.67 17.60
N LYS A 352 -18.29 16.72 16.99
CA LYS A 352 -19.64 16.35 17.46
C LYS A 352 -19.46 15.29 18.54
N LYS A 353 -20.03 15.53 19.73
CA LYS A 353 -20.12 14.51 20.78
C LYS A 353 -20.64 13.18 20.21
N PRO A 354 -20.09 12.02 20.62
CA PRO A 354 -20.59 10.73 20.19
C PRO A 354 -22.08 10.57 20.43
N ARG A 355 -22.80 9.96 19.47
CA ARG A 355 -24.24 9.68 19.59
C ARG A 355 -24.59 8.70 20.73
N PHE A 356 -23.57 8.14 21.39
CA PHE A 356 -23.67 7.12 22.44
C PHE A 356 -23.62 7.70 23.86
N GLU A 357 -23.94 8.99 24.08
CA GLU A 357 -24.19 9.54 25.43
C GLU A 357 -25.51 9.00 26.02
N GLY A 358 -25.56 7.68 26.28
CA GLY A 358 -26.28 7.16 27.44
C GLY A 358 -25.38 7.38 28.67
N SER A 359 -25.97 7.57 29.85
CA SER A 359 -25.35 7.97 31.13
C SER A 359 -24.26 7.03 31.71
N LYS A 360 -23.68 6.15 30.90
CA LYS A 360 -22.53 5.30 31.25
C LYS A 360 -21.50 5.36 30.12
N ILE A 361 -20.70 6.42 30.09
CA ILE A 361 -19.48 6.41 29.30
C ILE A 361 -18.51 5.45 30.01
N ARG A 362 -18.16 4.35 29.33
CA ARG A 362 -17.00 3.52 29.65
C ARG A 362 -15.71 4.28 29.30
N SER A 363 -15.46 5.46 29.85
CA SER A 363 -14.30 6.28 29.43
C SER A 363 -12.99 5.65 29.86
N GLU A 364 -12.91 5.10 31.07
CA GLU A 364 -11.70 4.44 31.56
C GLU A 364 -11.55 3.04 30.97
N ALA A 365 -12.60 2.21 30.98
CA ALA A 365 -12.50 0.88 30.37
C ALA A 365 -12.31 0.91 28.85
N TRP A 366 -12.91 1.86 28.12
CA TRP A 366 -12.64 2.01 26.68
C TRP A 366 -11.25 2.57 26.44
N ASN A 367 -10.74 3.43 27.32
CA ASN A 367 -9.36 3.87 27.25
C ASN A 367 -8.36 2.76 27.62
N GLU A 368 -8.64 1.90 28.59
CA GLU A 368 -7.79 0.75 28.92
C GLU A 368 -7.85 -0.35 27.85
N ILE A 369 -9.03 -0.58 27.25
CA ILE A 369 -9.24 -1.60 26.21
C ILE A 369 -8.67 -1.14 24.85
N MET A 370 -8.77 0.14 24.51
CA MET A 370 -8.27 0.69 23.23
C MET A 370 -6.86 1.28 23.33
N TYR A 371 -6.44 1.74 24.52
CA TYR A 371 -5.23 2.52 24.76
C TYR A 371 -4.47 2.04 26.01
N GLY A 372 -3.82 0.87 25.94
CA GLY A 372 -2.63 0.66 26.77
C GLY A 372 -1.72 1.90 26.68
N SER A 373 -1.06 2.28 27.79
CA SER A 373 -0.32 3.55 27.98
C SER A 373 0.15 4.23 26.69
N MET A 374 -0.68 5.14 26.16
CA MET A 374 -0.49 5.74 24.86
C MET A 374 0.62 6.80 24.93
N LYS A 375 1.84 6.45 24.46
CA LYS A 375 2.95 7.41 24.35
C LYS A 375 3.18 7.73 22.86
N ILE A 376 3.05 9.00 22.47
CA ILE A 376 3.42 9.43 21.11
C ILE A 376 4.94 9.22 20.94
N PRO A 377 5.42 8.74 19.78
CA PRO A 377 6.86 8.61 19.55
C PRO A 377 7.57 9.97 19.69
N ASP A 378 8.61 10.06 20.53
CA ASP A 378 9.41 11.28 20.74
C ASP A 378 10.03 11.85 19.43
N SER A 379 10.10 11.02 18.37
CA SER A 379 10.53 11.41 17.03
C SER A 379 9.47 12.20 16.25
N PHE A 380 8.20 12.21 16.66
CA PHE A 380 7.12 12.86 15.93
C PHE A 380 7.02 14.33 16.34
N ARG A 381 6.99 15.25 15.36
CA ARG A 381 7.01 16.71 15.59
C ARG A 381 5.96 17.43 14.76
N TYR A 382 5.39 18.51 15.29
CA TYR A 382 4.51 19.38 14.52
C TYR A 382 5.20 20.67 14.09
N PHE A 383 4.66 21.26 13.04
CA PHE A 383 5.01 22.59 12.51
C PHE A 383 3.73 23.29 12.06
N SER A 384 3.74 24.61 11.96
CA SER A 384 2.69 25.34 11.25
C SER A 384 2.76 25.06 9.74
N ASN A 385 1.64 25.24 9.05
CA ASN A 385 1.58 25.24 7.59
C ASN A 385 2.61 26.19 6.94
N SER A 386 2.85 27.35 7.55
CA SER A 386 3.83 28.31 7.03
C SER A 386 5.25 27.77 7.10
N GLU A 387 5.62 27.11 8.20
CA GLU A 387 6.95 26.53 8.41
C GLU A 387 7.19 25.32 7.50
N MET A 388 6.19 24.45 7.36
CA MET A 388 6.30 23.27 6.48
C MET A 388 6.48 23.63 5.00
N LYS A 389 6.23 24.89 4.59
CA LYS A 389 6.39 25.37 3.21
C LYS A 389 7.70 26.12 2.97
N GLN A 390 8.57 26.23 3.97
CA GLN A 390 9.86 26.89 3.86
C GLN A 390 10.98 25.92 3.43
N ASP A 391 12.05 26.47 2.84
CA ASP A 391 13.27 25.74 2.51
C ASP A 391 13.86 25.01 3.72
N SER A 392 13.80 25.61 4.92
CA SER A 392 14.31 25.01 6.15
C SER A 392 13.64 23.67 6.51
N PHE A 393 12.37 23.50 6.14
CA PHE A 393 11.66 22.23 6.32
C PHE A 393 12.06 21.21 5.24
N VAL A 394 12.27 21.65 4.00
CA VAL A 394 12.82 20.79 2.93
C VAL A 394 14.22 20.27 3.30
N ASP A 395 15.09 21.15 3.81
CA ASP A 395 16.43 20.80 4.29
C ASP A 395 16.37 19.76 5.42
N LEU A 396 15.40 19.90 6.32
CA LEU A 396 15.16 18.96 7.41
C LEU A 396 14.81 17.55 6.87
N LEU A 397 13.91 17.47 5.89
CA LEU A 397 13.54 16.21 5.24
C LEU A 397 14.74 15.57 4.51
N ASN A 398 15.53 16.36 3.78
CA ASN A 398 16.68 15.87 3.01
C ASN A 398 17.84 15.39 3.90
N LYS A 399 17.97 15.92 5.12
CA LYS A 399 18.99 15.51 6.10
C LYS A 399 18.96 14.00 6.42
N TRP A 400 17.80 13.36 6.26
CA TRP A 400 17.67 11.92 6.42
C TRP A 400 17.81 11.16 5.09
N VAL A 401 17.25 11.69 4.00
CA VAL A 401 17.31 11.12 2.65
C VAL A 401 18.76 10.87 2.21
N ASP A 402 19.64 11.86 2.38
CA ASP A 402 21.02 11.81 1.87
C ASP A 402 21.89 10.73 2.53
N LYS A 403 21.40 10.10 3.60
CA LYS A 403 22.10 9.00 4.27
C LYS A 403 21.88 7.64 3.58
N LYS A 404 20.96 7.54 2.62
CA LYS A 404 20.53 6.26 2.01
C LYS A 404 20.13 6.46 0.53
N ASN A 405 20.77 5.73 -0.40
CA ASN A 405 20.50 5.77 -1.85
C ASN A 405 19.14 5.18 -2.30
N VAL A 406 18.14 5.12 -1.42
CA VAL A 406 16.82 4.51 -1.69
C VAL A 406 15.67 5.51 -1.59
N PHE A 407 15.92 6.74 -1.11
CA PHE A 407 14.88 7.74 -0.88
C PHE A 407 14.92 8.85 -1.92
N ASN A 408 13.74 9.27 -2.36
CA ASN A 408 13.61 10.43 -3.23
C ASN A 408 13.92 11.70 -2.45
N GLN A 409 14.63 12.63 -3.10
CA GLN A 409 14.88 13.95 -2.53
C GLN A 409 13.62 14.81 -2.56
N TRP A 410 13.57 15.73 -1.60
CA TRP A 410 12.53 16.71 -1.45
C TRP A 410 12.95 18.03 -2.06
N GLY A 411 11.98 18.73 -2.65
CA GLY A 411 12.11 20.12 -3.05
C GLY A 411 10.84 20.90 -2.76
N LEU A 412 10.96 22.22 -2.84
CA LEU A 412 9.80 23.11 -2.79
C LEU A 412 8.83 22.83 -3.94
N ASP A 413 7.55 22.98 -3.66
CA ASP A 413 6.49 22.95 -4.66
C ASP A 413 6.42 24.27 -5.45
N LYS A 414 7.42 24.51 -6.29
CA LYS A 414 7.52 25.73 -7.12
C LYS A 414 6.36 25.89 -8.09
N LYS A 415 5.67 24.80 -8.43
CA LYS A 415 4.56 24.77 -9.39
C LYS A 415 3.19 24.84 -8.72
N GLY A 416 3.11 24.84 -7.39
CA GLY A 416 1.84 24.88 -6.66
C GLY A 416 1.00 23.60 -6.83
N ILE A 417 1.58 22.46 -7.19
CA ILE A 417 0.85 21.20 -7.41
C ILE A 417 0.48 20.48 -6.10
N ASN A 418 1.02 20.95 -4.98
CA ASN A 418 0.85 20.42 -3.63
C ASN A 418 0.62 21.55 -2.62
N ASP A 419 -0.05 22.62 -3.05
CA ASP A 419 -0.36 23.80 -2.23
C ASP A 419 0.85 24.43 -1.52
N GLY A 420 2.03 24.35 -2.15
CA GLY A 420 3.28 24.87 -1.60
C GLY A 420 3.99 23.93 -0.61
N PHE A 421 3.40 22.80 -0.22
CA PHE A 421 4.07 21.80 0.61
C PHE A 421 5.13 21.03 -0.20
N PRO A 422 6.21 20.53 0.43
CA PRO A 422 7.30 19.84 -0.25
C PRO A 422 6.83 18.70 -1.18
N ILE A 423 7.60 18.43 -2.22
CA ILE A 423 7.33 17.36 -3.18
C ILE A 423 8.61 16.60 -3.48
N PHE A 424 8.48 15.39 -4.01
CA PHE A 424 9.62 14.67 -4.60
C PHE A 424 10.08 15.36 -5.88
N ILE A 425 11.39 15.45 -6.10
CA ILE A 425 12.01 16.13 -7.25
C ILE A 425 12.82 15.22 -8.18
N ASN A 426 12.92 13.92 -7.85
CA ASN A 426 13.72 12.94 -8.58
C ASN A 426 12.87 11.93 -9.33
#